data_AF-A0A5N5SLE6-F1
#
_entry.id   AF-A0A5N5SLE6-F1
#
_cell.length_a   1.000
_cell.length_b   1.000
_cell.length_c   1.000
_cell.angle_alpha   90.00
_cell.angle_beta   90.00
_cell.angle_gamma   90.00
#
_symmetry.space_group_name_H-M   'P 1'
#
loop_
_entity.id
_entity.type
_entity.pdbx_description
1 polymer ?
#
loop_
_entity_poly.entity_id
_entity_poly.type
_entity_poly.pdbx_seq_one_letter_code
_entity_poly.pdbx_strand_id
1 'polypeptide(L)'
;MLTQGGKLLYISDNAAEYLGHSMEDLLIHGDSVFDIIDKQDHAAVQSELVRGSQPSIPTEEGRLFLCRMNVSRNARRQMRFGDQKVVLVQGHYLSYLPLCSRNEPVFLAHCTPVAMPETRECVVQGATNVFTSVHTLDMKFISIDRNGEYYLGYEPSYLTGASWYHLIHPDNLREAQTKHRLIRV
;
A
#
# COMPACT_ATOMS: atom_id res chain seq x y z
N MET A 1 9.34 4.76 9.99
CA MET A 1 9.53 6.16 10.42
C MET A 1 10.68 6.75 9.64
N LEU A 2 10.50 7.91 9.00
CA LEU A 2 11.51 8.50 8.11
C LEU A 2 11.40 10.03 8.02
N THR A 3 12.49 10.69 7.64
CA THR A 3 12.52 12.15 7.43
C THR A 3 11.93 12.54 6.07
N GLN A 4 11.66 13.82 5.85
CA GLN A 4 11.19 14.34 4.56
C GLN A 4 12.16 14.12 3.40
N GLY A 5 13.46 13.95 3.70
CA GLY A 5 14.48 13.59 2.72
C GLY A 5 14.52 12.10 2.39
N GLY A 6 13.65 11.29 3.00
CA GLY A 6 13.63 9.84 2.80
C GLY A 6 14.55 9.07 3.74
N LYS A 7 15.25 9.73 4.67
CA LYS A 7 16.14 9.03 5.60
C LYS A 7 15.33 8.17 6.58
N LEU A 8 15.58 6.87 6.61
CA LEU A 8 14.99 5.93 7.54
C LEU A 8 15.53 6.19 8.95
N LEU A 9 14.62 6.34 9.90
CA LEU A 9 14.94 6.50 11.33
C LEU A 9 14.57 5.24 12.12
N TYR A 10 13.53 4.54 11.67
CA TYR A 10 13.09 3.27 12.22
C TYR A 10 12.30 2.49 11.17
N ILE A 11 12.53 1.18 11.13
CA ILE A 11 11.72 0.21 10.42
C ILE A 11 11.54 -1.00 11.34
N SER A 12 10.37 -1.61 11.33
CA SER A 12 10.09 -2.80 12.13
C SER A 12 10.73 -4.06 11.53
N ASP A 13 11.09 -5.01 12.38
CA ASP A 13 11.77 -6.25 11.99
C ASP A 13 10.97 -7.10 11.00
N ASN A 14 9.64 -7.02 11.04
CA ASN A 14 8.75 -7.73 10.12
C ASN A 14 8.90 -7.28 8.65
N ALA A 15 9.58 -6.18 8.36
CA ALA A 15 9.91 -5.80 6.99
C ALA A 15 10.72 -6.90 6.27
N ALA A 16 11.52 -7.67 7.01
CA ALA A 16 12.27 -8.80 6.46
C ALA A 16 11.36 -9.92 5.95
N GLU A 17 10.20 -10.15 6.57
CA GLU A 17 9.23 -11.16 6.14
C GLU A 17 8.60 -10.79 4.79
N TYR A 18 8.29 -9.50 4.59
CA TYR A 18 7.60 -9.04 3.39
C TYR A 18 8.54 -8.69 2.24
N LEU A 19 9.66 -8.03 2.53
CA LEU A 19 10.59 -7.50 1.54
C LEU A 19 11.95 -8.21 1.53
N GLY A 20 12.28 -8.99 2.55
CA GLY A 20 13.55 -9.71 2.65
C GLY A 20 14.75 -8.87 3.09
N HIS A 21 14.54 -7.60 3.42
CA HIS A 21 15.59 -6.70 3.91
C HIS A 21 15.57 -6.69 5.44
N SER A 22 16.72 -6.90 6.07
CA SER A 22 16.83 -6.78 7.53
C SER A 22 16.80 -5.31 7.96
N MET A 23 16.40 -5.05 9.20
CA MET A 23 16.46 -3.67 9.74
C MET A 23 17.91 -3.14 9.78
N GLU A 24 18.89 -4.02 9.99
CA GLU A 24 20.31 -3.65 10.04
C GLU A 24 20.80 -3.20 8.66
N ASP A 25 20.46 -3.94 7.60
CA ASP A 25 20.80 -3.56 6.23
C ASP A 25 20.22 -2.18 5.87
N LEU A 26 18.97 -1.93 6.30
CA LEU A 26 18.23 -0.70 5.97
C LEU A 26 18.47 0.50 6.89
N LEU A 27 19.18 0.33 8.01
CA LEU A 27 19.49 1.45 8.91
C LEU A 27 20.99 1.72 8.97
N ILE A 28 21.82 0.70 8.79
CA ILE A 28 23.29 0.82 8.88
C ILE A 28 23.91 0.99 7.50
N HIS A 29 23.42 0.25 6.49
CA HIS A 29 24.07 0.19 5.17
C HIS A 29 23.36 0.99 4.08
N GLY A 30 22.04 1.13 4.14
CA GLY A 30 21.26 2.01 3.27
C GLY A 30 20.27 2.79 4.10
N ASP A 31 20.60 4.03 4.48
CA ASP A 31 19.78 4.82 5.38
C ASP A 31 18.63 5.55 4.68
N SER A 32 18.38 5.28 3.40
CA SER A 32 17.35 5.94 2.60
C SER A 32 16.24 4.97 2.17
N VAL A 33 14.99 5.39 2.33
CA VAL A 33 13.82 4.65 1.82
C VAL A 33 13.87 4.50 0.29
N PHE A 34 14.55 5.41 -0.41
CA PHE A 34 14.70 5.36 -1.86
C PHE A 34 15.63 4.23 -2.34
N ASP A 35 16.43 3.64 -1.46
CA ASP A 35 17.24 2.46 -1.78
C ASP A 35 16.38 1.22 -2.03
N ILE A 36 15.21 1.17 -1.38
CA ILE A 36 14.25 0.07 -1.54
C ILE A 36 13.09 0.42 -2.46
N ILE A 37 12.75 1.69 -2.67
CA ILE A 37 11.66 2.08 -3.60
C ILE A 37 12.14 1.97 -5.05
N ASP A 38 11.25 1.52 -5.95
CA ASP A 38 11.51 1.50 -7.38
C ASP A 38 11.80 2.91 -7.91
N LYS A 39 12.81 3.02 -8.79
CA LYS A 39 13.25 4.31 -9.32
C LYS A 39 12.16 5.10 -10.03
N GLN A 40 11.18 4.43 -10.64
CA GLN A 40 10.07 5.09 -11.32
C GLN A 40 9.14 5.81 -10.32
N ASP A 41 9.06 5.32 -9.08
CA ASP A 41 8.18 5.87 -8.05
C ASP A 41 8.89 6.93 -7.17
N HIS A 42 10.21 7.12 -7.32
CA HIS A 42 11.00 8.07 -6.52
C HIS A 42 10.41 9.48 -6.53
N ALA A 43 10.07 10.01 -7.71
CA ALA A 43 9.53 11.37 -7.84
C ALA A 43 8.15 11.52 -7.19
N ALA A 44 7.28 10.50 -7.35
CA ALA A 44 5.95 10.51 -6.75
C ALA A 44 6.02 10.45 -5.22
N VAL A 45 6.84 9.53 -4.68
CA VAL A 45 7.03 9.40 -3.23
C VAL A 45 7.67 10.65 -2.65
N GLN A 46 8.69 11.21 -3.28
CA GLN A 46 9.29 12.47 -2.82
C GLN A 46 8.26 13.61 -2.79
N SER A 47 7.35 13.68 -3.77
CA SER A 47 6.27 14.66 -3.77
C SER A 47 5.35 14.48 -2.57
N GLU A 48 4.94 13.25 -2.25
CA GLU A 48 4.08 12.94 -1.11
C GLU A 48 4.77 13.27 0.23
N LEU A 49 6.06 12.98 0.35
CA LEU A 49 6.83 13.33 1.55
C LEU A 49 6.93 14.86 1.71
N VAL A 50 7.27 15.60 0.66
CA VAL A 50 7.38 17.07 0.75
C VAL A 50 6.03 17.74 0.96
N ARG A 51 4.94 17.23 0.40
CA ARG A 51 3.59 17.80 0.59
C ARG A 51 3.17 17.87 2.05
N GLY A 52 3.60 16.93 2.89
CA GLY A 52 3.28 16.91 4.32
C GLY A 52 4.05 17.91 5.18
N SER A 53 4.98 18.68 4.60
CA SER A 53 5.76 19.71 5.31
C SER A 53 5.13 21.10 5.30
N GLN A 54 4.08 21.30 4.50
CA GLN A 54 3.48 22.60 4.27
C GLN A 54 2.83 23.11 5.57
N PRO A 55 3.18 24.31 6.07
CA PRO A 55 2.64 24.85 7.31
C PRO A 55 1.13 25.12 7.26
N SER A 56 0.54 25.12 6.06
CA SER A 56 -0.90 25.26 5.82
C SER A 56 -1.69 23.96 6.00
N ILE A 57 -1.02 22.82 6.09
CA ILE A 57 -1.67 21.52 6.21
C ILE A 57 -1.54 21.04 7.66
N PRO A 58 -2.65 20.69 8.34
CA PRO A 58 -2.60 20.12 9.68
C PRO A 58 -1.67 18.90 9.69
N THR A 59 -0.74 18.85 10.63
CA THR A 59 0.20 17.74 10.82
C THR A 59 -0.49 16.40 11.08
N GLU A 60 -1.75 16.44 11.50
CA GLU A 60 -2.61 15.28 11.70
C GLU A 60 -3.30 14.77 10.43
N GLU A 61 -3.16 15.44 9.28
CA GLU A 61 -3.77 14.95 8.04
C GLU A 61 -3.03 13.71 7.53
N GLY A 62 -3.76 12.59 7.48
CA GLY A 62 -3.25 11.32 6.99
C GLY A 62 -2.76 11.42 5.54
N ARG A 63 -1.66 10.72 5.25
CA ARG A 63 -1.12 10.48 3.91
C ARG A 63 -1.40 9.05 3.52
N LEU A 64 -1.76 8.85 2.26
CA LEU A 64 -2.08 7.55 1.69
C LEU A 64 -1.59 7.50 0.25
N PHE A 65 -0.63 6.63 -0.04
CA PHE A 65 -0.12 6.46 -1.41
C PHE A 65 0.37 5.02 -1.65
N LEU A 66 0.48 4.66 -2.92
CA LEU A 66 1.06 3.40 -3.36
C LEU A 66 2.49 3.65 -3.85
N CYS A 67 3.38 2.69 -3.61
CA CYS A 67 4.68 2.64 -4.28
C CYS A 67 5.14 1.19 -4.44
N ARG A 68 6.03 0.97 -5.39
CA ARG A 68 6.72 -0.29 -5.58
C ARG A 68 7.98 -0.32 -4.75
N MET A 69 8.14 -1.37 -3.95
CA MET A 69 9.33 -1.63 -3.17
C MET A 69 10.04 -2.88 -3.70
N ASN A 70 11.33 -2.75 -3.98
CA ASN A 70 12.20 -3.82 -4.44
C ASN A 70 12.43 -4.83 -3.31
N VAL A 71 12.22 -6.11 -3.60
CA VAL A 71 12.56 -7.19 -2.68
C VAL A 71 14.06 -7.48 -2.68
N SER A 72 14.58 -7.93 -1.53
CA SER A 72 16.01 -8.23 -1.37
C SER A 72 16.47 -9.33 -2.32
N ARG A 73 17.78 -9.35 -2.63
CA ARG A 73 18.38 -10.38 -3.51
C ARG A 73 18.14 -11.79 -2.99
N ASN A 74 18.15 -11.97 -1.67
CA ASN A 74 17.94 -13.27 -1.05
C ASN A 74 16.47 -13.69 -1.12
N ALA A 75 15.55 -12.77 -0.83
CA ALA A 75 14.12 -13.04 -0.94
C ALA A 75 13.70 -13.34 -2.39
N ARG A 76 14.26 -12.66 -3.39
CA ARG A 76 13.99 -12.97 -4.81
C ARG A 76 14.26 -14.41 -5.22
N ARG A 77 15.25 -15.06 -4.60
CA ARG A 77 15.56 -16.47 -4.90
C ARG A 77 14.55 -17.44 -4.28
N GLN A 78 13.90 -17.03 -3.19
CA GLN A 78 12.94 -17.86 -2.45
C GLN A 78 11.49 -17.61 -2.87
N MET A 79 11.19 -16.36 -3.24
CA MET A 79 9.87 -15.90 -3.64
C MET A 79 9.63 -16.24 -5.11
N ARG A 80 8.49 -16.88 -5.40
CA ARG A 80 8.07 -17.18 -6.78
C ARG A 80 7.49 -15.95 -7.51
N PHE A 81 7.35 -14.83 -6.82
CA PHE A 81 6.58 -13.67 -7.27
C PHE A 81 7.44 -12.41 -7.26
N GLY A 82 7.92 -12.01 -8.44
CA GLY A 82 8.42 -10.68 -8.77
C GLY A 82 9.67 -10.16 -8.02
N ASP A 83 10.32 -9.18 -8.63
CA ASP A 83 11.43 -8.43 -8.01
C ASP A 83 10.92 -7.26 -7.15
N GLN A 84 9.60 -7.04 -7.13
CA GLN A 84 8.96 -5.88 -6.52
C GLN A 84 7.62 -6.25 -5.90
N LYS A 85 7.24 -5.52 -4.84
CA LYS A 85 5.89 -5.55 -4.26
C LYS A 85 5.29 -4.17 -4.29
N VAL A 86 4.01 -4.08 -4.63
CA VAL A 86 3.22 -2.86 -4.44
C VAL A 86 2.85 -2.78 -2.96
N VAL A 87 3.12 -1.63 -2.35
CA VAL A 87 2.92 -1.38 -0.93
C VAL A 87 2.06 -0.13 -0.77
N LEU A 88 0.98 -0.26 0.00
CA LEU A 88 0.18 0.87 0.46
C LEU A 88 0.84 1.47 1.69
N VAL A 89 1.23 2.74 1.59
CA VAL A 89 1.84 3.50 2.67
C VAL A 89 0.78 4.44 3.24
N GLN A 90 0.49 4.27 4.52
CA GLN A 90 -0.44 5.13 5.24
C GLN A 90 0.23 5.69 6.50
N GLY A 91 0.22 7.02 6.65
CA GLY A 91 0.96 7.67 7.72
C GLY A 91 0.54 9.11 7.97
N HIS A 92 1.26 9.80 8.85
CA HIS A 92 1.09 11.22 9.15
C HIS A 92 2.43 11.80 9.65
N TYR A 93 2.51 13.13 9.74
CA TYR A 93 3.71 13.82 10.18
C TYR A 93 3.65 14.15 11.67
N LEU A 94 4.73 13.83 12.39
CA LEU A 94 4.93 14.23 13.77
C LEU A 94 5.89 15.42 13.81
N SER A 95 5.44 16.54 14.35
CA SER A 95 6.21 17.80 14.39
C SER A 95 7.35 17.80 15.40
N TYR A 96 7.24 17.00 16.47
CA TYR A 96 8.23 16.97 17.53
C TYR A 96 8.53 15.51 17.92
N LEU A 97 9.77 15.11 17.70
CA LEU A 97 10.33 13.91 18.28
C LEU A 97 11.55 14.31 19.13
N PRO A 98 11.52 14.06 20.47
CA PRO A 98 12.63 14.41 21.36
C PRO A 98 13.94 13.69 21.02
N LEU A 99 13.88 12.66 20.16
CA LEU A 99 15.01 11.85 19.72
C LEU A 99 15.77 12.47 18.53
N CYS A 100 15.20 13.46 17.85
CA CYS A 100 15.83 14.13 16.72
C CYS A 100 16.41 15.47 17.17
N SER A 101 17.73 15.61 17.10
CA SER A 101 18.46 16.83 17.48
C SER A 101 18.10 18.05 16.64
N ARG A 102 17.46 17.82 15.49
CA ARG A 102 16.87 18.84 14.63
C ARG A 102 15.37 18.74 14.78
N ASN A 103 14.72 19.88 15.00
CA ASN A 103 13.27 20.05 15.13
C ASN A 103 12.55 19.82 13.77
N GLU A 104 12.97 18.78 13.05
CA GLU A 104 12.49 18.40 11.73
C GLU A 104 11.31 17.43 11.88
N PRO A 105 10.21 17.66 11.15
CA PRO A 105 9.06 16.77 11.21
C PRO A 105 9.40 15.40 10.60
N VAL A 106 8.85 14.36 11.21
CA VAL A 106 9.12 12.97 10.85
C VAL A 106 7.83 12.29 10.39
N PHE A 107 7.93 11.55 9.30
CA PHE A 107 6.82 10.77 8.77
C PHE A 107 6.75 9.41 9.46
N LEU A 108 5.65 9.19 10.19
CA LEU A 108 5.30 7.90 10.77
C LEU A 108 4.28 7.22 9.88
N ALA A 109 4.58 6.02 9.41
CA ALA A 109 3.70 5.27 8.53
C ALA A 109 3.71 3.79 8.87
N HIS A 110 2.59 3.14 8.58
CA HIS A 110 2.50 1.70 8.43
C HIS A 110 2.37 1.35 6.94
N CYS A 111 2.85 0.17 6.59
CA CYS A 111 2.96 -0.29 5.22
C CYS A 111 2.24 -1.62 5.07
N THR A 112 1.30 -1.70 4.12
CA THR A 112 0.53 -2.91 3.84
C THR A 112 0.85 -3.39 2.43
N PRO A 113 1.48 -4.58 2.27
CA PRO A 113 1.67 -5.19 0.96
C PRO A 113 0.31 -5.41 0.27
N VAL A 114 0.19 -4.96 -0.97
CA VAL A 114 -1.04 -5.15 -1.76
C VAL A 114 -0.98 -6.51 -2.44
N ALA A 115 -2.07 -7.28 -2.34
CA ALA A 115 -2.20 -8.53 -3.07
C ALA A 115 -2.23 -8.23 -4.57
N MET A 116 -1.23 -8.72 -5.28
CA MET A 116 -1.12 -8.58 -6.72
C MET A 116 -1.76 -9.78 -7.42
N PRO A 117 -2.24 -9.64 -8.67
CA PRO A 117 -2.84 -10.74 -9.43
C PRO A 117 -1.97 -12.01 -9.46
N GLU A 118 -0.65 -11.84 -9.53
CA GLU A 118 0.32 -12.95 -9.55
C GLU A 118 0.35 -13.70 -8.22
N THR A 119 0.08 -13.01 -7.10
CA THR A 119 0.03 -13.59 -5.75
C THR A 119 -1.37 -14.04 -5.33
N ARG A 120 -2.38 -13.84 -6.19
CA ARG A 120 -3.79 -14.10 -5.89
C ARG A 120 -4.02 -15.52 -5.37
N GLU A 121 -3.46 -16.52 -6.06
CA GLU A 121 -3.66 -17.92 -5.72
C GLU A 121 -3.22 -18.22 -4.28
N CYS A 122 -2.09 -17.66 -3.84
CA CYS A 122 -1.60 -17.83 -2.47
C CYS A 122 -2.52 -17.20 -1.41
N VAL A 123 -3.25 -16.13 -1.75
CA VAL A 123 -4.17 -15.46 -0.83
C VAL A 123 -5.50 -16.21 -0.73
N VAL A 124 -5.99 -16.79 -1.83
CA VAL A 124 -7.33 -17.39 -1.89
C VAL A 124 -7.32 -18.92 -1.70
N GLN A 125 -6.19 -19.59 -1.83
CA GLN A 125 -6.13 -21.05 -1.77
C GLN A 125 -6.52 -21.57 -0.38
N GLY A 126 -7.65 -22.28 -0.32
CA GLY A 126 -8.19 -22.85 0.92
C GLY A 126 -8.96 -21.86 1.80
N ALA A 127 -9.02 -20.58 1.42
CA ALA A 127 -9.77 -19.57 2.14
C ALA A 127 -11.26 -19.62 1.75
N THR A 128 -12.11 -20.07 2.65
CA THR A 128 -13.57 -20.08 2.45
C THR A 128 -14.22 -18.75 2.79
N ASN A 129 -13.51 -17.84 3.46
CA ASN A 129 -13.97 -16.51 3.86
C ASN A 129 -13.51 -15.41 2.90
N VAL A 130 -12.90 -15.77 1.78
CA VAL A 130 -12.43 -14.85 0.74
C VAL A 130 -13.15 -15.18 -0.55
N PHE A 131 -13.55 -14.15 -1.28
CA PHE A 131 -14.08 -14.26 -2.62
C PHE A 131 -13.33 -13.32 -3.55
N THR A 132 -13.46 -13.56 -4.84
CA THR A 132 -12.87 -12.70 -5.85
C THR A 132 -13.88 -12.23 -6.88
N SER A 133 -13.73 -10.98 -7.29
CA SER A 133 -14.45 -10.39 -8.40
C SER A 133 -13.47 -9.67 -9.34
N VAL A 134 -13.83 -9.60 -10.61
CA VAL A 134 -13.08 -8.90 -11.66
C VAL A 134 -13.94 -7.73 -12.12
N HIS A 135 -13.32 -6.57 -12.29
CA HIS A 135 -14.01 -5.33 -12.61
C HIS A 135 -13.31 -4.59 -13.76
N THR A 136 -14.09 -3.79 -14.47
CA THR A 136 -13.56 -2.73 -15.34
C THR A 136 -12.92 -1.62 -14.51
N LEU A 137 -12.15 -0.74 -15.15
CA LEU A 137 -11.52 0.42 -14.48
C LEU A 137 -12.52 1.45 -13.92
N ASP A 138 -13.79 1.43 -14.35
CA ASP A 138 -14.88 2.22 -13.75
C ASP A 138 -15.63 1.46 -12.64
N MET A 139 -15.05 0.37 -12.12
CA MET A 139 -15.59 -0.48 -11.06
C MET A 139 -16.95 -1.09 -11.41
N LYS A 140 -17.13 -1.57 -12.64
CA LYS A 140 -18.28 -2.42 -13.00
C LYS A 140 -17.86 -3.88 -13.01
N PHE A 141 -18.71 -4.76 -12.49
CA PHE A 141 -18.41 -6.19 -12.44
C PHE A 141 -18.33 -6.78 -13.85
N ILE A 142 -17.28 -7.56 -14.07
CA ILE A 142 -17.09 -8.46 -15.22
C ILE A 142 -17.45 -9.89 -14.81
N SER A 143 -16.96 -10.33 -13.65
CA SER A 143 -17.23 -11.66 -13.10
C SER A 143 -17.02 -11.71 -11.59
N ILE A 144 -17.58 -12.74 -10.96
CA ILE A 144 -17.42 -13.05 -9.54
C ILE A 144 -17.32 -14.58 -9.39
N ASP A 145 -16.63 -15.05 -8.35
CA ASP A 145 -16.57 -16.48 -8.04
C ASP A 145 -17.75 -16.96 -7.17
N ARG A 146 -17.84 -18.28 -6.98
CA ARG A 146 -18.94 -18.93 -6.23
C ARG A 146 -19.01 -18.49 -4.77
N ASN A 147 -17.87 -18.20 -4.13
CA ASN A 147 -17.87 -17.70 -2.76
C ASN A 147 -18.51 -16.31 -2.73
N GLY A 148 -18.20 -15.45 -3.71
CA GLY A 148 -18.75 -14.11 -3.80
C GLY A 148 -20.26 -14.14 -4.06
N GLU A 149 -20.73 -15.01 -4.95
CA GLU A 149 -22.17 -15.26 -5.15
C GLU A 149 -22.86 -15.65 -3.85
N TYR A 150 -22.26 -16.61 -3.11
CA TYR A 150 -22.81 -17.11 -1.84
C TYR A 150 -22.87 -16.03 -0.76
N TYR A 151 -21.79 -15.27 -0.55
CA TYR A 151 -21.72 -14.28 0.53
C TYR A 151 -22.47 -12.98 0.22
N LEU A 152 -22.47 -12.54 -1.05
CA LEU A 152 -23.18 -11.32 -1.43
C LEU A 152 -24.68 -11.59 -1.69
N GLY A 153 -25.06 -12.84 -1.94
CA GLY A 153 -26.45 -13.23 -2.19
C GLY A 153 -26.98 -12.81 -3.56
N TYR A 154 -26.09 -12.52 -4.52
CA TYR A 154 -26.45 -12.15 -5.89
C TYR A 154 -26.02 -13.23 -6.88
N GLU A 155 -26.90 -13.52 -7.84
CA GLU A 155 -26.52 -14.30 -9.01
C GLU A 155 -25.62 -13.44 -9.95
N PRO A 156 -24.61 -14.03 -10.62
CA PRO A 156 -23.69 -13.28 -11.47
C PRO A 156 -24.36 -12.44 -12.57
N SER A 157 -25.51 -12.90 -13.06
CA SER A 157 -26.30 -12.22 -14.09
C SER A 157 -26.79 -10.83 -13.65
N TYR A 158 -27.09 -10.63 -12.36
CA TYR A 158 -27.48 -9.32 -11.82
C TYR A 158 -26.30 -8.40 -11.54
N LEU A 159 -25.13 -8.96 -11.25
CA LEU A 159 -23.94 -8.17 -10.95
C LEU A 159 -23.24 -7.68 -12.22
N THR A 160 -23.22 -8.48 -13.28
CA THR A 160 -22.49 -8.16 -14.52
C THR A 160 -22.89 -6.79 -15.06
N GLY A 161 -21.92 -5.89 -15.19
CA GLY A 161 -22.12 -4.50 -15.65
C GLY A 161 -22.62 -3.52 -14.58
N ALA A 162 -23.09 -3.99 -13.42
CA ALA A 162 -23.44 -3.13 -12.30
C ALA A 162 -22.18 -2.53 -11.67
N SER A 163 -22.26 -1.28 -11.21
CA SER A 163 -21.15 -0.66 -10.49
C SER A 163 -21.03 -1.24 -9.08
N TRP A 164 -19.81 -1.63 -8.69
CA TRP A 164 -19.46 -2.04 -7.32
C TRP A 164 -19.86 -1.01 -6.27
N TYR A 165 -19.83 0.29 -6.62
CA TYR A 165 -20.26 1.36 -5.73
C TYR A 165 -21.72 1.25 -5.26
N HIS A 166 -22.59 0.55 -6.00
CA HIS A 166 -23.97 0.32 -5.56
C HIS A 166 -24.08 -0.66 -4.39
N LEU A 167 -23.06 -1.48 -4.16
CA LEU A 167 -23.03 -2.46 -3.06
C LEU A 167 -22.36 -1.91 -1.79
N ILE A 168 -21.74 -0.74 -1.88
CA ILE A 168 -21.02 -0.15 -0.75
C ILE A 168 -21.99 0.65 0.12
N HIS A 169 -21.91 0.48 1.42
CA HIS A 169 -22.63 1.31 2.37
C HIS A 169 -22.31 2.80 2.13
N PRO A 170 -23.31 3.71 2.11
CA PRO A 170 -23.10 5.12 1.78
C PRO A 170 -21.96 5.81 2.54
N ASP A 171 -21.81 5.49 3.83
CA ASP A 171 -20.77 6.08 4.69
C ASP A 171 -19.34 5.74 4.23
N ASN A 172 -19.16 4.63 3.49
CA ASN A 172 -17.87 4.15 3.03
C ASN A 172 -17.56 4.59 1.58
N LEU A 173 -18.49 5.24 0.88
CA LEU A 173 -18.32 5.62 -0.53
C LEU A 173 -17.14 6.58 -0.73
N ARG A 174 -16.95 7.53 0.20
CA ARG A 174 -15.85 8.50 0.11
C ARG A 174 -14.50 7.80 0.20
N GLU A 175 -14.34 6.90 1.15
CA GLU A 175 -13.10 6.15 1.33
C GLU A 175 -12.82 5.25 0.12
N ALA A 176 -13.84 4.52 -0.35
CA ALA A 176 -13.75 3.67 -1.54
C ALA A 176 -13.33 4.49 -2.79
N GLN A 177 -13.93 5.66 -2.99
CA GLN A 177 -13.58 6.56 -4.08
C GLN A 177 -12.12 7.04 -3.98
N THR A 178 -11.69 7.47 -2.79
CA THR A 178 -10.31 7.92 -2.56
C THR A 178 -9.32 6.81 -2.89
N LYS A 179 -9.57 5.58 -2.41
CA LYS A 179 -8.70 4.42 -2.69
C LYS A 179 -8.72 4.02 -4.16
N HIS A 180 -9.87 4.03 -4.83
CA HIS A 180 -9.97 3.73 -6.25
C HIS A 180 -9.15 4.74 -7.10
N ARG A 181 -9.12 6.02 -6.72
CA ARG A 181 -8.28 7.00 -7.43
C ARG A 181 -6.79 6.67 -7.42
N LEU A 182 -6.30 5.94 -6.41
CA LEU A 182 -4.89 5.51 -6.33
C LEU A 182 -4.53 4.44 -7.36
N ILE A 183 -5.52 3.73 -7.92
CA ILE A 183 -5.31 2.62 -8.86
C ILE A 183 -5.23 3.11 -10.32
N ARG A 184 -5.53 4.39 -10.57
CA ARG A 184 -5.49 4.96 -11.93
C ARG A 184 -4.05 5.20 -12.37
N VAL A 185 -3.55 4.28 -13.20
CA VAL A 185 -2.32 4.41 -14.01
C VAL A 185 -2.55 5.41 -15.14
#